data_AF-A0A250IXA1-F1
#
_entry.id   AF-A0A250IXA1-F1
#
_cell.length_a   1.000
_cell.length_b   1.000
_cell.length_c   1.000
_cell.angle_alpha   90.00
_cell.angle_beta   90.00
_cell.angle_gamma   90.00
#
_symmetry.space_group_name_H-M   'P 1'
#
loop_
_entity.id
_entity.type
_entity.pdbx_description
1 polymer ?
#
loop_
_entity_poly.entity_id
_entity_poly.type
_entity_poly.pdbx_seq_one_letter_code
_entity_poly.pdbx_strand_id
1 'polypeptide(L)'
;MNRLLVLCVLGSMALLGCEPAGEMLQLIPSPDGTYQAVVLDCRNGPSERSTLIKVVRSGGALDCESRALQEVTLSPGLFPRMVWMSEDSLLIDDRKERELTSMERKEGEVSIMFSSWTVLRTPSRELSRLREHLPPVPSPIKTPPVVASREPRGADVVPEPHIKAPPVASACGFRGLSLPADFAVLAGGGYAGKESSVQIDQSGSVATTMTVSVDNPGKPVVLMLGAYAPTIWSIRRSQKTTLLAVLVSGYHRQIVAGLDADTPVAIHTADDGSSCGSFYVDTDHLEELNPMARRFFGRDVDMVYPAHNGEVILGEAKGTPSKWVGGSDAPVESYADKTAPLVGDAGLDDAVRKGLLRRANIADSNAWDEEMARLAPERGSPPVAGGVPAPRRRSLHMMYNEYVVLRPMTFPAGLYGANSAVFFVPRGTERPRGNPGGSVVYDFNDMSCTGMLCRLE
;
A
#
# COMPACT_ATOMS: atom_id res chain seq x y z
N MET A 1 1.04 17.58 11.06
CA MET A 1 1.31 18.61 10.02
C MET A 1 2.49 19.47 10.47
N ASN A 2 3.57 19.52 9.70
CA ASN A 2 4.85 20.11 10.16
C ASN A 2 4.80 21.65 10.07
N ARG A 3 4.91 22.38 11.18
CA ARG A 3 4.74 23.85 11.25
C ARG A 3 5.73 24.64 10.37
N LEU A 4 6.92 24.09 10.11
CA LEU A 4 7.89 24.69 9.19
C LEU A 4 7.40 24.74 7.73
N LEU A 5 6.57 23.78 7.33
CA LEU A 5 6.10 23.62 5.95
C LEU A 5 5.06 24.70 5.59
N VAL A 6 4.18 25.06 6.54
CA VAL A 6 3.19 26.13 6.38
C VAL A 6 3.86 27.51 6.31
N LEU A 7 4.94 27.72 7.06
CA LEU A 7 5.70 28.98 7.07
C LEU A 7 6.50 29.20 5.78
N CYS A 8 7.06 28.14 5.17
CA CYS A 8 7.73 28.24 3.88
C CYS A 8 6.74 28.63 2.75
N VAL A 9 5.56 28.03 2.69
CA VAL A 9 4.55 28.35 1.66
C VAL A 9 4.09 29.82 1.76
N LEU A 10 3.87 30.33 2.98
CA LEU A 10 3.46 31.72 3.19
C LEU A 10 4.59 32.72 2.85
N GLY A 11 5.85 32.36 3.13
CA GLY A 11 7.02 33.17 2.74
C GLY A 11 7.23 33.23 1.22
N SER A 12 6.92 32.15 0.50
CA SER A 12 7.02 32.10 -0.97
C SER A 12 6.01 33.01 -1.64
N MET A 13 4.81 33.24 -1.08
CA MET A 13 3.75 34.01 -1.77
C MET A 13 4.18 35.41 -2.24
N ALA A 14 5.01 36.11 -1.45
CA ALA A 14 5.52 37.43 -1.81
C ALA A 14 6.55 37.42 -2.98
N LEU A 15 7.29 36.31 -3.17
CA LEU A 15 8.22 36.12 -4.28
C LEU A 15 7.52 35.63 -5.56
N LEU A 16 6.27 35.17 -5.45
CA LEU A 16 5.48 34.56 -6.53
C LEU A 16 4.57 35.57 -7.25
N GLY A 17 4.71 36.86 -6.97
CA GLY A 17 3.90 37.92 -7.59
C GLY A 17 2.44 37.95 -7.10
N CYS A 18 2.11 37.22 -6.05
CA CYS A 18 0.79 37.19 -5.44
C CYS A 18 0.80 38.04 -4.16
N GLU A 19 -0.24 38.85 -3.93
CA GLU A 19 -0.35 39.54 -2.65
C GLU A 19 -0.41 38.53 -1.48
N PRO A 20 0.06 38.89 -0.27
CA PRO A 20 0.15 38.00 0.90
C PRO A 20 -1.19 37.45 1.42
N ALA A 21 -2.29 37.70 0.70
CA ALA A 21 -3.63 37.19 0.98
C ALA A 21 -4.03 35.98 0.10
N GLY A 22 -3.10 35.37 -0.62
CA GLY A 22 -3.36 34.16 -1.41
C GLY A 22 -3.69 32.94 -0.54
N GLU A 23 -4.54 32.05 -1.06
CA GLU A 23 -4.93 30.81 -0.37
C GLU A 23 -4.40 29.59 -1.14
N MET A 24 -3.88 28.60 -0.41
CA MET A 24 -3.56 27.30 -1.00
C MET A 24 -4.86 26.51 -1.13
N LEU A 25 -5.25 26.20 -2.37
CA LEU A 25 -6.49 25.48 -2.64
C LEU A 25 -6.29 23.95 -2.61
N GLN A 26 -5.15 23.47 -3.11
CA GLN A 26 -4.90 22.04 -3.24
C GLN A 26 -3.40 21.72 -3.24
N LEU A 27 -3.04 20.57 -2.64
CA LEU A 27 -1.70 19.99 -2.63
C LEU A 27 -1.80 18.51 -3.03
N ILE A 28 -1.03 18.08 -4.03
CA ILE A 28 -0.92 16.66 -4.42
C ILE A 28 0.56 16.26 -4.51
N PRO A 29 1.01 15.24 -3.74
CA PRO A 29 2.34 14.67 -3.90
C PRO A 29 2.40 13.69 -5.09
N SER A 30 3.56 13.57 -5.74
CA SER A 30 3.81 12.48 -6.69
C SER A 30 3.83 11.11 -5.99
N PRO A 31 3.61 10.00 -6.72
CA PRO A 31 3.64 8.65 -6.13
C PRO A 31 4.94 8.30 -5.40
N ASP A 32 6.08 8.81 -5.90
CA ASP A 32 7.40 8.63 -5.31
C ASP A 32 7.75 9.67 -4.22
N GLY A 33 6.86 10.64 -3.99
CA GLY A 33 7.04 11.75 -3.07
C GLY A 33 8.06 12.80 -3.51
N THR A 34 8.71 12.67 -4.67
CA THR A 34 9.76 13.58 -5.16
C THR A 34 9.23 14.96 -5.51
N TYR A 35 7.94 15.08 -5.86
CA TYR A 35 7.35 16.33 -6.31
C TYR A 35 6.03 16.62 -5.59
N GLN A 36 5.67 17.90 -5.54
CA GLN A 36 4.39 18.38 -5.04
C GLN A 36 3.85 19.42 -6.01
N ALA A 37 2.60 19.25 -6.45
CA ALA A 37 1.87 20.28 -7.17
C ALA A 37 1.03 21.10 -6.18
N VAL A 38 1.10 22.42 -6.30
CA VAL A 38 0.40 23.38 -5.45
C VAL A 38 -0.47 24.27 -6.33
N VAL A 39 -1.76 24.36 -5.99
CA VAL A 39 -2.68 25.34 -6.59
C VAL A 39 -2.84 26.53 -5.65
N LEU A 40 -2.55 27.72 -6.15
CA LEU A 40 -2.62 28.98 -5.41
C LEU A 40 -3.68 29.89 -6.04
N ASP A 41 -4.58 30.44 -5.22
CA ASP A 41 -5.46 31.56 -5.63
C ASP A 41 -4.71 32.87 -5.33
N CYS A 42 -4.30 33.57 -6.38
CA CYS A 42 -3.53 34.79 -6.31
C CYS A 42 -4.42 36.01 -6.57
N ARG A 43 -4.29 37.02 -5.71
CA ARG A 43 -5.00 38.29 -5.86
C ARG A 43 -4.04 39.38 -6.30
N ASN A 44 -4.41 40.07 -7.38
CA ASN A 44 -3.73 41.27 -7.85
C ASN A 44 -4.70 42.45 -7.71
N GLY A 45 -4.86 42.94 -6.48
CA GLY A 45 -5.83 43.99 -6.15
C GLY A 45 -7.26 43.48 -5.90
N PRO A 46 -8.24 44.39 -5.76
CA PRO A 46 -9.57 44.06 -5.20
C PRO A 46 -10.48 43.24 -6.12
N SER A 47 -10.20 43.16 -7.42
CA SER A 47 -11.09 42.52 -8.40
C SER A 47 -10.41 41.52 -9.33
N GLU A 48 -9.08 41.40 -9.32
CA GLU A 48 -8.35 40.50 -10.20
C GLU A 48 -7.88 39.27 -9.43
N ARG A 49 -8.37 38.10 -9.84
CA ARG A 49 -7.94 36.79 -9.33
C ARG A 49 -7.33 35.98 -10.46
N SER A 50 -6.17 35.40 -10.19
CA SER A 50 -5.53 34.43 -11.07
C SER A 50 -5.24 33.16 -10.27
N THR A 51 -5.44 32.00 -10.89
CA THR A 51 -5.05 30.73 -10.29
C THR A 51 -3.72 30.29 -10.88
N LEU A 52 -2.77 30.05 -9.98
CA LEU A 52 -1.40 29.66 -10.32
C LEU A 52 -1.17 28.22 -9.90
N ILE A 53 -0.68 27.39 -10.83
CA ILE A 53 -0.26 26.02 -10.51
C ILE A 53 1.27 25.97 -10.60
N LYS A 54 1.90 25.46 -9.53
CA LYS A 54 3.35 25.26 -9.46
C LYS A 54 3.69 23.85 -9.02
N VAL A 55 4.69 23.26 -9.67
CA VAL A 55 5.26 21.96 -9.29
C VAL A 55 6.64 22.19 -8.67
N VAL A 56 6.82 21.72 -7.43
CA VAL A 56 8.05 21.86 -6.63
C VAL A 56 8.60 20.50 -6.27
N ARG A 57 9.92 20.41 -6.05
CA ARG A 57 10.60 19.17 -5.65
C ARG A 57 10.67 19.05 -4.13
N SER A 58 10.22 17.92 -3.59
CA SER A 58 10.33 17.57 -2.18
C SER A 58 11.78 17.31 -1.78
N GLY A 59 12.22 17.86 -0.64
CA GLY A 59 13.50 17.49 -0.01
C GLY A 59 14.76 18.12 -0.61
N GLY A 60 14.64 19.04 -1.59
CA GLY A 60 15.73 19.98 -1.89
C GLY A 60 15.99 20.89 -0.68
N ALA A 61 17.20 21.44 -0.56
CA ALA A 61 17.45 22.51 0.41
C ALA A 61 16.36 23.57 0.22
N LEU A 62 15.58 23.84 1.26
CA LEU A 62 14.52 24.85 1.29
C LEU A 62 15.19 26.23 1.26
N ASP A 63 15.81 26.55 0.13
CA ASP A 63 16.01 27.92 -0.25
C ASP A 63 14.63 28.41 -0.70
N CYS A 64 14.03 29.33 0.05
CA CYS A 64 12.75 29.94 -0.30
C CYS A 64 12.80 30.63 -1.68
N GLU A 65 13.99 30.74 -2.27
CA GLU A 65 14.28 31.21 -3.63
C GLU A 65 14.24 30.11 -4.71
N SER A 66 13.94 28.84 -4.38
CA SER A 66 13.87 27.80 -5.41
C SER A 66 12.83 28.17 -6.47
N ARG A 67 13.32 28.52 -7.66
CA ARG A 67 12.50 28.81 -8.83
C ARG A 67 11.63 27.59 -9.10
N ALA A 68 10.32 27.80 -9.25
CA ALA A 68 9.42 26.76 -9.69
C ALA A 68 10.01 26.10 -10.95
N LEU A 69 10.07 24.76 -10.96
CA LEU A 69 10.56 24.01 -12.12
C LEU A 69 9.70 24.31 -13.35
N GLN A 70 8.40 24.56 -13.13
CA GLN A 70 7.47 25.03 -14.14
C GLN A 70 6.33 25.80 -13.48
N GLU A 71 5.82 26.79 -14.20
CA GLU A 71 4.72 27.66 -13.77
C GLU A 71 3.68 27.73 -14.88
N VAL A 72 2.42 27.52 -14.53
CA VAL A 72 1.30 27.69 -15.45
C VAL A 72 0.27 28.60 -14.81
N THR A 73 0.00 29.71 -15.50
CA THR A 73 -1.07 30.66 -15.14
C THR A 73 -2.32 30.28 -15.89
N LEU A 74 -3.40 30.03 -15.16
CA LEU A 74 -4.69 29.72 -15.76
C LEU A 74 -5.50 31.00 -16.02
N SER A 75 -6.49 30.88 -16.91
CA SER A 75 -7.40 31.98 -17.18
C SER A 75 -8.19 32.34 -15.90
N PRO A 76 -8.45 33.64 -15.65
CA PRO A 76 -9.22 34.08 -14.48
C PRO A 76 -10.59 33.40 -14.37
N GLY A 77 -10.98 33.01 -13.15
CA GLY A 77 -12.29 32.41 -12.84
C GLY A 77 -12.39 30.90 -13.04
N LEU A 78 -11.28 30.20 -13.26
CA LEU A 78 -11.21 28.74 -13.29
C LEU A 78 -10.73 28.21 -11.93
N PHE A 79 -11.42 27.20 -11.40
CA PHE A 79 -11.00 26.47 -10.20
C PHE A 79 -10.51 25.09 -10.65
N PRO A 80 -9.26 24.98 -11.13
CA PRO A 80 -8.71 23.71 -11.56
C PRO A 80 -8.75 22.72 -10.41
N ARG A 81 -9.25 21.51 -10.68
CA ARG A 81 -9.06 20.40 -9.75
C ARG A 81 -7.90 19.58 -10.28
N MET A 82 -6.80 19.52 -9.53
CA MET A 82 -5.77 18.55 -9.82
C MET A 82 -6.37 17.16 -9.54
N VAL A 83 -6.39 16.31 -10.55
CA VAL A 83 -7.00 14.98 -10.45
C VAL A 83 -5.93 13.92 -10.26
N TRP A 84 -4.75 14.13 -10.86
CA TRP A 84 -3.71 13.11 -10.91
C TRP A 84 -2.33 13.70 -11.24
N MET A 85 -1.28 13.06 -10.77
CA MET A 85 0.13 13.41 -11.02
C MET A 85 0.98 12.14 -11.10
N SER A 86 1.84 12.03 -12.12
CA SER A 86 2.94 11.04 -12.20
C SER A 86 4.30 11.71 -11.96
N GLU A 87 5.38 10.95 -12.17
CA GLU A 87 6.75 11.47 -12.20
C GLU A 87 6.96 12.51 -13.32
N ASP A 88 6.18 12.42 -14.41
CA ASP A 88 6.39 13.15 -15.65
C ASP A 88 5.10 13.73 -16.28
N SER A 89 3.99 13.79 -15.54
CA SER A 89 2.75 14.42 -16.02
C SER A 89 1.92 14.95 -14.86
N LEU A 90 1.21 16.05 -15.11
CA LEU A 90 0.19 16.60 -14.21
C LEU A 90 -1.12 16.74 -14.98
N LEU A 91 -2.19 16.14 -14.46
CA LEU A 91 -3.53 16.24 -15.05
C LEU A 91 -4.42 17.18 -14.24
N ILE A 92 -4.97 18.16 -14.94
CA ILE A 92 -5.84 19.20 -14.38
C ILE A 92 -7.22 19.09 -15.04
N ASP A 93 -8.27 18.89 -14.25
CA ASP A 93 -9.66 18.94 -14.72
C ASP A 93 -10.20 20.37 -14.62
N ASP A 94 -10.56 20.94 -15.76
CA ASP A 94 -11.01 22.33 -15.91
C ASP A 94 -12.53 22.40 -16.18
N ARG A 95 -13.33 21.93 -15.22
CA ARG A 95 -14.80 22.07 -15.30
C ARG A 95 -15.24 23.41 -14.73
N LYS A 96 -15.82 24.26 -15.57
CA LYS A 96 -16.73 25.32 -15.10
C LYS A 96 -17.95 24.67 -14.42
N GLU A 97 -18.16 24.94 -13.13
CA GLU A 97 -19.44 24.70 -12.49
C GLU A 97 -20.53 25.47 -13.25
N ARG A 98 -21.63 24.76 -13.56
CA ARG A 98 -22.68 25.22 -14.47
C ARG A 98 -23.50 26.36 -13.87
N GLU A 99 -23.53 27.50 -14.56
CA GLU A 99 -24.76 28.28 -14.74
C GLU A 99 -25.03 28.48 -16.24
N LEU A 100 -26.30 28.34 -16.65
CA LEU A 100 -26.79 28.28 -18.03
C LEU A 100 -26.51 29.58 -18.80
N THR A 101 -26.17 29.59 -20.10
CA THR A 101 -27.07 29.36 -21.24
C THR A 101 -26.24 29.49 -22.53
N SER A 102 -26.50 28.64 -23.52
CA SER A 102 -26.26 28.87 -24.96
C SER A 102 -25.07 29.78 -25.35
N MET A 103 -23.87 29.23 -25.51
CA MET A 103 -22.94 29.58 -26.60
C MET A 103 -21.75 28.60 -26.64
N GLU A 104 -21.20 28.46 -27.84
CA GLU A 104 -20.18 27.49 -28.31
C GLU A 104 -19.30 26.82 -27.24
N ARG A 105 -19.42 25.48 -27.20
CA ARG A 105 -18.52 24.56 -26.50
C ARG A 105 -17.10 24.69 -27.08
N LYS A 106 -16.18 25.28 -26.33
CA LYS A 106 -14.75 24.97 -26.44
C LYS A 106 -14.36 24.21 -25.18
N GLU A 107 -14.27 22.88 -25.31
CA GLU A 107 -13.67 21.99 -24.32
C GLU A 107 -12.15 22.01 -24.55
N GLY A 108 -11.36 22.28 -23.51
CA GLY A 108 -9.91 22.28 -23.55
C GLY A 108 -9.35 21.46 -22.40
N GLU A 109 -8.79 20.29 -22.72
CA GLU A 109 -7.96 19.52 -21.80
C GLU A 109 -6.52 20.05 -21.91
N VAL A 110 -5.90 20.42 -20.79
CA VAL A 110 -4.51 20.88 -20.77
C VAL A 110 -3.64 19.78 -20.18
N SER A 111 -2.97 19.03 -21.05
CA SER A 111 -1.91 18.10 -20.65
C SER A 111 -0.57 18.80 -20.77
N ILE A 112 0.21 18.79 -19.69
CA ILE A 112 1.58 19.30 -19.67
C ILE A 112 2.50 18.08 -19.67
N MET A 113 3.10 17.77 -20.82
CA MET A 113 4.15 16.77 -20.92
C MET A 113 5.50 17.40 -20.58
N PHE A 114 6.26 16.84 -19.63
CA PHE A 114 7.64 17.27 -19.42
C PHE A 114 8.55 16.55 -20.43
N SER A 115 9.31 17.31 -21.24
CA SER A 115 10.29 16.70 -22.15
C SER A 115 11.39 15.99 -21.34
N SER A 116 11.73 14.76 -21.76
CA SER A 116 12.82 13.94 -21.21
C SER A 116 14.10 14.74 -20.94
N TRP A 117 14.57 14.74 -19.69
CA TRP A 117 15.73 15.53 -19.28
C TRP A 117 17.05 14.78 -19.48
N THR A 118 17.98 15.41 -20.18
CA THR A 118 19.38 15.01 -20.28
C THR A 118 20.10 15.38 -18.98
N VAL A 119 20.62 14.39 -18.26
CA VAL A 119 21.52 14.62 -17.13
C VAL A 119 22.83 15.21 -17.66
N LEU A 120 23.00 16.52 -17.51
CA LEU A 120 24.31 17.17 -17.66
C LEU A 120 25.17 16.79 -16.45
N ARG A 121 26.01 15.75 -16.61
CA ARG A 121 27.10 15.46 -15.66
C ARG A 121 28.18 16.52 -15.83
N THR A 122 28.37 17.38 -14.85
CA THR A 122 29.60 18.17 -14.70
C THR A 122 30.69 17.34 -14.01
N PRO A 123 31.97 17.49 -14.41
CA PRO A 123 33.06 16.69 -13.89
C PRO A 123 33.50 17.15 -12.50
N SER A 124 33.87 16.17 -11.68
CA SER A 124 34.42 16.34 -10.34
C SER A 124 35.73 17.13 -10.34
N ARG A 125 35.74 18.31 -9.73
CA ARG A 125 36.86 18.86 -8.95
C ARG A 125 36.41 20.14 -8.24
N GLU A 126 36.96 20.33 -7.04
CA GLU A 126 36.76 21.47 -6.13
C GLU A 126 35.60 21.37 -5.12
N LEU A 127 35.78 20.49 -4.14
CA LEU A 127 35.24 20.68 -2.79
C LEU A 127 36.20 20.04 -1.77
N SER A 128 37.44 20.56 -1.75
CA SER A 128 38.45 20.28 -0.70
C SER A 128 38.94 21.56 -0.02
N ARG A 129 38.24 22.69 -0.17
CA ARG A 129 38.59 23.95 0.47
C ARG A 129 37.34 24.67 0.98
N LEU A 130 36.73 24.11 2.01
CA LEU A 130 35.83 24.82 2.94
C LEU A 130 35.59 23.92 4.14
N ARG A 131 36.69 23.62 4.84
CA ARG A 131 36.66 22.92 6.13
C ARG A 131 37.69 23.55 7.05
N GLU A 132 37.47 24.81 7.35
CA GLU A 132 38.16 25.55 8.42
C GLU A 132 37.24 26.69 8.82
N HIS A 133 37.09 26.93 10.13
CA HIS A 133 36.26 27.94 10.80
C HIS A 133 34.85 27.48 11.23
N LEU A 134 34.81 26.66 12.28
CA LEU A 134 33.69 26.64 13.24
C LEU A 134 34.19 27.12 14.61
N PRO A 135 33.48 28.05 15.29
CA PRO A 135 33.81 28.50 16.64
C PRO A 135 33.44 27.46 17.71
N PRO A 136 34.04 27.52 18.92
CA PRO A 136 33.88 26.48 19.94
C PRO A 136 32.51 26.49 20.63
N VAL A 137 32.07 25.28 20.98
CA VAL A 137 30.84 24.94 21.70
C VAL A 137 30.85 25.53 23.13
N PRO A 138 29.76 26.16 23.61
CA PRO A 138 29.66 26.59 25.00
C PRO A 138 29.34 25.41 25.95
N SER A 139 29.96 25.45 27.14
CA SER A 139 29.85 24.45 28.20
C SER A 139 28.44 24.30 28.81
N PRO A 140 28.13 23.15 29.45
CA PRO A 140 26.77 22.84 29.92
C PRO A 140 26.38 23.65 31.16
N ILE A 141 25.13 24.15 31.16
CA ILE A 141 24.49 24.81 32.29
C ILE A 141 24.09 23.76 33.35
N LYS A 142 24.49 24.03 34.60
CA LYS A 142 24.17 23.23 35.79
C LYS A 142 22.69 23.35 36.16
N THR A 143 22.00 22.23 36.32
CA THR A 143 20.63 22.16 36.88
C THR A 143 20.70 22.08 38.41
N PRO A 144 19.89 22.86 39.16
CA PRO A 144 19.79 22.74 40.61
C PRO A 144 18.94 21.53 41.06
N PRO A 145 19.10 21.06 42.31
CA PRO A 145 18.47 19.84 42.79
C PRO A 145 17.00 20.07 43.17
N VAL A 146 16.12 19.17 42.74
CA VAL A 146 14.73 19.12 43.21
C VAL A 146 14.62 18.12 44.35
N VAL A 147 14.05 18.63 45.44
CA VAL A 147 13.86 18.00 46.75
C VAL A 147 12.71 17.00 46.72
N ALA A 148 12.91 15.91 47.47
CA ALA A 148 11.94 14.84 47.72
C ALA A 148 10.64 15.33 48.37
N SER A 149 9.52 14.66 48.05
CA SER A 149 8.32 14.69 48.89
C SER A 149 7.64 13.32 48.89
N ARG A 150 7.34 12.89 50.12
CA ARG A 150 6.83 11.60 50.59
C ARG A 150 5.37 11.34 50.16
N GLU A 151 5.08 10.05 49.97
CA GLU A 151 3.75 9.44 50.06
C GLU A 151 3.10 9.58 51.45
N PRO A 152 1.80 9.27 51.57
CA PRO A 152 1.50 8.01 52.25
C PRO A 152 0.33 7.19 51.66
N ARG A 153 0.59 5.87 51.60
CA ARG A 153 -0.19 4.72 52.12
C ARG A 153 -1.72 4.64 51.93
N GLY A 154 -2.09 3.49 51.35
CA GLY A 154 -3.36 2.75 51.53
C GLY A 154 -3.62 1.91 50.28
N ALA A 155 -3.92 0.62 50.28
CA ALA A 155 -4.12 -0.37 51.31
C ALA A 155 -3.90 -1.77 50.68
N ASP A 156 -3.74 -2.77 51.55
CA ASP A 156 -3.53 -4.19 51.25
C ASP A 156 -4.54 -4.81 50.26
N VAL A 157 -4.05 -5.56 49.28
CA VAL A 157 -4.80 -6.67 48.66
C VAL A 157 -3.86 -7.88 48.55
N VAL A 158 -4.13 -8.90 49.35
CA VAL A 158 -3.52 -10.24 49.36
C VAL A 158 -4.56 -11.21 48.75
N PRO A 159 -4.13 -12.29 48.06
CA PRO A 159 -4.64 -12.66 46.72
C PRO A 159 -5.72 -13.75 46.74
N GLU A 160 -6.54 -13.80 45.68
CA GLU A 160 -7.41 -14.95 45.39
C GLU A 160 -6.81 -15.95 44.38
N PRO A 161 -7.14 -17.25 44.49
CA PRO A 161 -6.32 -18.34 43.95
C PRO A 161 -6.83 -18.92 42.61
N HIS A 162 -5.84 -19.32 41.80
CA HIS A 162 -5.85 -20.31 40.71
C HIS A 162 -7.19 -20.70 40.07
N ILE A 163 -7.51 -20.06 38.94
CA ILE A 163 -8.40 -20.66 37.93
C ILE A 163 -7.61 -21.74 37.19
N LYS A 164 -7.95 -23.01 37.44
CA LYS A 164 -7.54 -24.15 36.61
C LYS A 164 -8.01 -23.90 35.18
N ALA A 165 -7.08 -23.66 34.26
CA ALA A 165 -7.40 -23.64 32.83
C ALA A 165 -7.95 -25.03 32.42
N PRO A 166 -9.20 -25.13 31.92
CA PRO A 166 -9.73 -26.38 31.37
C PRO A 166 -9.08 -26.68 30.02
N PRO A 167 -9.02 -27.96 29.60
CA PRO A 167 -8.37 -28.34 28.35
C PRO A 167 -9.19 -27.80 27.18
N VAL A 168 -8.64 -26.83 26.45
CA VAL A 168 -9.25 -26.34 25.22
C VAL A 168 -8.99 -27.39 24.14
N ALA A 169 -9.86 -28.41 24.09
CA ALA A 169 -10.06 -29.19 22.89
C ALA A 169 -10.96 -28.39 21.94
N SER A 170 -10.46 -27.27 21.45
CA SER A 170 -11.08 -26.58 20.32
C SER A 170 -10.66 -27.31 19.04
N ALA A 171 -11.55 -27.40 18.06
CA ALA A 171 -11.20 -27.84 16.70
C ALA A 171 -10.09 -26.97 16.06
N CYS A 172 -9.75 -25.85 16.70
CA CYS A 172 -8.79 -24.84 16.30
C CYS A 172 -7.72 -24.67 17.37
N GLY A 173 -6.65 -25.44 17.25
CA GLY A 173 -5.56 -25.45 18.21
C GLY A 173 -4.39 -26.28 17.73
N PHE A 174 -3.33 -26.30 18.53
CA PHE A 174 -2.14 -27.07 18.22
C PHE A 174 -2.35 -28.51 18.70
N ARG A 175 -2.34 -29.45 17.75
CA ARG A 175 -2.52 -30.87 18.08
C ARG A 175 -1.39 -31.35 18.99
N GLY A 176 -1.74 -31.78 20.21
CA GLY A 176 -0.79 -32.33 21.18
C GLY A 176 0.03 -31.28 21.93
N LEU A 177 -0.26 -29.99 21.78
CA LEU A 177 0.38 -28.95 22.57
C LEU A 177 -0.18 -28.94 23.99
N SER A 178 0.70 -29.02 24.98
CA SER A 178 0.36 -28.81 26.38
C SER A 178 1.03 -27.53 26.86
N LEU A 179 0.22 -26.54 27.24
CA LEU A 179 0.71 -25.26 27.76
C LEU A 179 0.82 -25.32 29.29
N PRO A 180 1.90 -24.81 29.90
CA PRO A 180 1.99 -24.68 31.35
C PRO A 180 0.92 -23.70 31.85
N ALA A 181 0.60 -23.71 33.15
CA ALA A 181 -0.33 -22.74 33.71
C ALA A 181 0.17 -21.29 33.57
N ASP A 182 1.49 -21.11 33.65
CA ASP A 182 2.13 -19.80 33.59
C ASP A 182 2.94 -19.62 32.30
N PHE A 183 2.34 -18.94 31.33
CA PHE A 183 2.97 -18.50 30.07
C PHE A 183 2.47 -17.11 29.68
N ALA A 184 3.11 -16.47 28.71
CA ALA A 184 2.64 -15.25 28.09
C ALA A 184 2.13 -15.50 26.66
N VAL A 185 1.10 -14.78 26.27
CA VAL A 185 0.62 -14.63 24.89
C VAL A 185 1.04 -13.24 24.41
N LEU A 186 2.03 -13.18 23.53
CA LEU A 186 2.48 -11.93 22.93
C LEU A 186 2.01 -11.87 21.48
N ALA A 187 1.26 -10.83 21.14
CA ALA A 187 0.79 -10.61 19.78
C ALA A 187 1.65 -9.56 19.07
N GLY A 188 1.84 -9.68 17.76
CA GLY A 188 2.55 -8.65 17.02
C GLY A 188 2.42 -8.76 15.51
N GLY A 189 2.62 -7.65 14.82
CA GLY A 189 2.42 -7.57 13.38
C GLY A 189 1.90 -6.21 12.95
N GLY A 190 1.34 -6.15 11.75
CA GLY A 190 0.88 -4.92 11.13
C GLY A 190 0.19 -5.23 9.81
N TYR A 191 -0.29 -4.22 9.09
CA TYR A 191 -0.88 -4.43 7.77
C TYR A 191 0.09 -5.13 6.80
N ALA A 192 1.36 -4.70 6.79
CA ALA A 192 2.41 -5.19 5.91
C ALA A 192 3.79 -5.04 6.56
N GLY A 193 4.74 -5.88 6.14
CA GLY A 193 6.15 -5.80 6.54
C GLY A 193 6.99 -4.91 5.62
N LYS A 194 8.30 -5.16 5.59
CA LYS A 194 9.21 -4.56 4.61
C LYS A 194 9.03 -5.23 3.25
N GLU A 195 8.87 -4.45 2.19
CA GLU A 195 8.72 -4.99 0.83
C GLU A 195 9.86 -5.92 0.43
N SER A 196 9.52 -6.93 -0.37
CA SER A 196 10.47 -7.83 -1.01
C SER A 196 10.28 -7.84 -2.53
N SER A 197 11.14 -8.57 -3.23
CA SER A 197 11.05 -8.79 -4.68
C SER A 197 10.36 -10.11 -5.06
N VAL A 198 9.91 -10.90 -4.08
CA VAL A 198 9.43 -12.27 -4.32
C VAL A 198 7.93 -12.34 -4.18
N GLN A 199 7.31 -13.19 -4.98
CA GLN A 199 5.91 -13.53 -4.85
C GLN A 199 5.81 -14.91 -4.20
N ILE A 200 4.95 -15.04 -3.18
CA ILE A 200 4.74 -16.31 -2.48
C ILE A 200 3.34 -16.87 -2.70
N ASP A 201 2.44 -16.10 -3.31
CA ASP A 201 1.05 -16.49 -3.58
C ASP A 201 0.45 -15.75 -4.79
N GLN A 202 -0.87 -15.82 -4.96
CA GLN A 202 -1.62 -15.13 -6.02
C GLN A 202 -2.44 -13.94 -5.48
N SER A 203 -2.04 -13.37 -4.33
CA SER A 203 -2.74 -12.23 -3.69
C SER A 203 -2.77 -10.97 -4.56
N GLY A 204 -1.78 -10.86 -5.45
CA GLY A 204 -1.56 -9.69 -6.26
C GLY A 204 -0.64 -8.66 -5.65
N SER A 205 0.14 -9.06 -4.66
CA SER A 205 1.23 -8.26 -4.13
C SER A 205 2.49 -9.12 -4.04
N VAL A 206 3.65 -8.48 -4.15
CA VAL A 206 4.90 -9.10 -3.69
C VAL A 206 4.80 -9.37 -2.20
N ALA A 207 5.47 -10.41 -1.74
CA ALA A 207 5.58 -10.71 -0.33
C ALA A 207 6.27 -9.56 0.39
N THR A 208 5.91 -9.39 1.66
CA THR A 208 6.64 -8.57 2.60
C THR A 208 7.41 -9.45 3.57
N THR A 209 8.36 -8.88 4.27
CA THR A 209 9.19 -9.57 5.25
C THR A 209 9.02 -8.93 6.62
N MET A 210 8.93 -9.76 7.65
CA MET A 210 8.90 -9.33 9.04
C MET A 210 9.94 -10.08 9.86
N THR A 211 10.83 -9.34 10.52
CA THR A 211 11.76 -9.89 11.50
C THR A 211 11.14 -9.77 12.88
N VAL A 212 10.94 -10.90 13.54
CA VAL A 212 10.33 -11.00 14.87
C VAL A 212 11.43 -11.31 15.88
N SER A 213 11.66 -10.40 16.82
CA SER A 213 12.68 -10.55 17.86
C SER A 213 12.00 -10.67 19.22
N VAL A 214 12.14 -11.83 19.88
CA VAL A 214 11.47 -12.11 21.16
C VAL A 214 12.48 -12.21 22.29
N ASP A 215 12.31 -11.39 23.33
CA ASP A 215 13.09 -11.51 24.57
C ASP A 215 12.16 -11.51 25.78
N ASN A 216 11.98 -12.68 26.38
CA ASN A 216 11.11 -12.89 27.53
C ASN A 216 11.67 -13.99 28.44
N PRO A 217 12.79 -13.73 29.13
CA PRO A 217 13.55 -14.75 29.86
C PRO A 217 12.85 -15.25 31.13
N GLY A 218 11.93 -14.46 31.68
CA GLY A 218 11.22 -14.79 32.93
C GLY A 218 10.05 -15.74 32.74
N LYS A 219 9.60 -15.98 31.50
CA LYS A 219 8.34 -16.70 31.26
C LYS A 219 8.28 -17.33 29.86
N PRO A 220 7.82 -18.59 29.71
CA PRO A 220 7.55 -19.18 28.40
C PRO A 220 6.52 -18.36 27.60
N VAL A 221 6.67 -18.32 26.28
CA VAL A 221 5.84 -17.48 25.40
C VAL A 221 5.19 -18.30 24.29
N VAL A 222 3.92 -18.02 24.00
CA VAL A 222 3.33 -18.31 22.68
C VAL A 222 3.21 -17.00 21.90
N LEU A 223 3.43 -17.08 20.59
CA LEU A 223 3.34 -15.93 19.70
C LEU A 223 2.03 -15.96 18.91
N MET A 224 1.45 -14.78 18.73
CA MET A 224 0.28 -14.56 17.88
C MET A 224 0.61 -13.47 16.86
N LEU A 225 1.00 -13.87 15.66
CA LEU A 225 1.51 -12.98 14.63
C LEU A 225 0.47 -12.76 13.53
N GLY A 226 0.33 -11.53 13.04
CA GLY A 226 -0.72 -11.20 12.09
C GLY A 226 -0.33 -10.13 11.07
N ALA A 227 -0.49 -10.42 9.78
CA ALA A 227 -0.33 -9.41 8.72
C ALA A 227 -1.35 -9.55 7.59
N TYR A 228 -1.87 -8.43 7.08
CA TYR A 228 -2.82 -8.47 5.97
C TYR A 228 -2.13 -8.98 4.69
N ALA A 229 -1.00 -8.36 4.33
CA ALA A 229 -0.20 -8.68 3.15
C ALA A 229 0.40 -10.10 3.18
N PRO A 230 0.73 -10.68 2.01
CA PRO A 230 1.54 -11.90 1.96
C PRO A 230 2.86 -11.64 2.69
N THR A 231 3.21 -12.45 3.70
CA THR A 231 4.33 -12.13 4.60
C THR A 231 5.19 -13.34 4.95
N ILE A 232 6.51 -13.14 4.89
CA ILE A 232 7.54 -14.08 5.34
C ILE A 232 8.06 -13.59 6.70
N TRP A 233 7.85 -14.41 7.73
CA TRP A 233 8.22 -14.15 9.12
C TRP A 233 9.55 -14.83 9.44
N SER A 234 10.57 -14.05 9.80
CA SER A 234 11.85 -14.55 10.32
C SER A 234 11.87 -14.36 11.82
N ILE A 235 11.70 -15.44 12.57
CA ILE A 235 11.56 -15.39 14.03
C ILE A 235 12.90 -15.72 14.69
N ARG A 236 13.36 -14.86 15.59
CA ARG A 236 14.51 -15.07 16.45
C ARG A 236 14.16 -14.76 17.90
N ARG A 237 14.86 -15.41 18.82
CA ARG A 237 14.63 -15.28 20.27
C ARG A 237 15.94 -15.09 21.03
N SER A 238 15.87 -14.50 22.22
CA SER A 238 17.01 -14.52 23.14
C SER A 238 17.25 -15.94 23.67
N GLN A 239 18.49 -16.26 24.04
CA GLN A 239 18.86 -17.59 24.55
C GLN A 239 18.03 -18.08 25.74
N LYS A 240 17.56 -17.15 26.59
CA LYS A 240 16.78 -17.46 27.79
C LYS A 240 15.28 -17.48 27.54
N THR A 241 14.84 -17.11 26.34
CA THR A 241 13.42 -17.16 25.95
C THR A 241 13.05 -18.57 25.49
N THR A 242 11.95 -19.09 26.03
CA THR A 242 11.35 -20.36 25.60
C THR A 242 10.09 -20.05 24.78
N LEU A 243 10.10 -20.42 23.49
CA LEU A 243 8.91 -20.37 22.63
C LEU A 243 8.16 -21.70 22.70
N LEU A 244 6.87 -21.65 22.98
CA LEU A 244 6.03 -22.84 23.13
C LEU A 244 5.22 -23.15 21.87
N ALA A 245 4.79 -22.12 21.14
CA ALA A 245 4.02 -22.24 19.90
C ALA A 245 3.97 -20.89 19.16
N VAL A 246 3.69 -20.94 17.86
CA VAL A 246 3.48 -19.75 17.03
C VAL A 246 2.20 -19.90 16.23
N LEU A 247 1.22 -19.02 16.48
CA LEU A 247 0.05 -18.83 15.64
C LEU A 247 0.34 -17.67 14.70
N VAL A 248 0.25 -17.91 13.40
CA VAL A 248 0.38 -16.87 12.37
C VAL A 248 -0.92 -16.77 11.58
N SER A 249 -1.31 -15.54 11.27
CA SER A 249 -2.51 -15.28 10.53
C SER A 249 -2.37 -14.11 9.57
N GLY A 250 -3.30 -14.01 8.64
CA GLY A 250 -3.37 -12.90 7.71
C GLY A 250 -4.54 -12.98 6.76
N TYR A 251 -4.63 -12.02 5.85
CA TYR A 251 -5.55 -12.14 4.72
C TYR A 251 -4.95 -13.08 3.67
N HIS A 252 -3.70 -12.80 3.29
CA HIS A 252 -2.95 -13.54 2.26
C HIS A 252 -1.97 -14.57 2.86
N ARG A 253 -1.21 -15.27 2.01
CA ARG A 253 -0.32 -16.36 2.42
C ARG A 253 0.75 -15.91 3.40
N GLN A 254 0.98 -16.73 4.43
CA GLN A 254 1.99 -16.49 5.45
C GLN A 254 3.03 -17.62 5.44
N ILE A 255 4.30 -17.27 5.60
CA ILE A 255 5.41 -18.24 5.70
C ILE A 255 6.20 -17.96 6.97
N VAL A 256 6.48 -18.99 7.76
CA VAL A 256 7.24 -18.86 9.01
C VAL A 256 8.59 -19.55 8.87
N ALA A 257 9.64 -18.85 9.29
CA ALA A 257 11.02 -19.32 9.25
C ALA A 257 11.80 -18.93 10.52
N GLY A 258 12.93 -19.61 10.74
CA GLY A 258 13.83 -19.32 11.86
C GLY A 258 13.44 -19.93 13.21
N LEU A 259 12.47 -20.84 13.22
CA LEU A 259 12.08 -21.59 14.41
C LEU A 259 12.82 -22.93 14.52
N ASP A 260 12.96 -23.40 15.77
CA ASP A 260 13.42 -24.75 16.06
C ASP A 260 12.39 -25.78 15.57
N ALA A 261 12.85 -26.96 15.12
CA ALA A 261 11.99 -27.96 14.47
C ALA A 261 10.87 -28.54 15.36
N ASP A 262 11.02 -28.41 16.67
CA ASP A 262 10.08 -28.84 17.70
C ASP A 262 9.05 -27.76 18.08
N THR A 263 9.23 -26.52 17.64
CA THR A 263 8.28 -25.44 17.92
C THR A 263 7.07 -25.55 17.00
N PRO A 264 5.86 -25.83 17.53
CA PRO A 264 4.69 -26.03 16.69
C PRO A 264 4.20 -24.70 16.11
N VAL A 265 3.83 -24.72 14.82
CA VAL A 265 3.34 -23.56 14.07
C VAL A 265 1.95 -23.87 13.51
N ALA A 266 1.02 -22.93 13.66
CA ALA A 266 -0.29 -22.96 13.03
C ALA A 266 -0.45 -21.70 12.17
N ILE A 267 -0.86 -21.88 10.92
CA ILE A 267 -1.06 -20.79 9.96
C ILE A 267 -2.52 -20.80 9.51
N HIS A 268 -3.21 -19.67 9.65
CA HIS A 268 -4.61 -19.51 9.28
C HIS A 268 -4.79 -18.22 8.50
N THR A 269 -5.22 -18.30 7.23
CA THR A 269 -5.41 -17.12 6.38
C THR A 269 -6.85 -17.01 5.90
N ALA A 270 -7.26 -15.80 5.48
CA ALA A 270 -8.57 -15.58 4.88
C ALA A 270 -8.67 -16.30 3.52
N ASP A 271 -7.62 -16.22 2.70
CA ASP A 271 -7.57 -16.85 1.37
C ASP A 271 -7.70 -18.38 1.42
N ASP A 272 -7.20 -19.03 2.49
CA ASP A 272 -7.33 -20.48 2.69
C ASP A 272 -8.72 -20.89 3.23
N GLY A 273 -9.63 -19.94 3.47
CA GLY A 273 -10.98 -20.21 3.97
C GLY A 273 -11.00 -20.89 5.34
N SER A 274 -10.01 -20.60 6.20
CA SER A 274 -9.82 -21.24 7.50
C SER A 274 -11.09 -21.17 8.37
N SER A 275 -11.65 -22.33 8.73
CA SER A 275 -12.79 -22.41 9.67
C SER A 275 -12.47 -21.89 11.07
N CYS A 276 -11.18 -21.74 11.38
CA CYS A 276 -10.70 -21.19 12.64
C CYS A 276 -10.66 -19.67 12.68
N GLY A 277 -11.01 -19.02 11.57
CA GLY A 277 -10.92 -17.57 11.39
C GLY A 277 -9.51 -17.14 11.00
N SER A 278 -9.40 -15.85 10.73
CA SER A 278 -8.16 -15.13 10.42
C SER A 278 -8.21 -13.77 11.11
N PHE A 279 -7.05 -13.27 11.51
CA PHE A 279 -6.79 -11.92 12.00
C PHE A 279 -5.51 -11.37 11.36
N TYR A 280 -5.33 -10.05 11.45
CA TYR A 280 -4.03 -9.41 11.37
C TYR A 280 -3.92 -8.40 12.51
N VAL A 281 -2.72 -7.90 12.81
CA VAL A 281 -2.56 -6.90 13.87
C VAL A 281 -2.76 -5.51 13.29
N ASP A 282 -3.79 -4.83 13.77
CA ASP A 282 -4.11 -3.43 13.47
C ASP A 282 -4.32 -2.68 14.78
N THR A 283 -3.63 -1.56 14.97
CA THR A 283 -3.75 -0.78 16.22
C THR A 283 -5.14 -0.17 16.39
N ASP A 284 -5.90 -0.05 15.31
CA ASP A 284 -7.25 0.52 15.34
C ASP A 284 -8.34 -0.56 15.54
N HIS A 285 -7.99 -1.85 15.39
CA HIS A 285 -8.94 -2.99 15.44
C HIS A 285 -8.37 -4.19 16.25
N LEU A 286 -8.09 -3.97 17.54
CA LEU A 286 -7.50 -5.00 18.42
C LEU A 286 -8.51 -5.98 19.04
N GLU A 287 -9.81 -5.70 18.92
CA GLU A 287 -10.90 -6.47 19.53
C GLU A 287 -10.95 -7.92 19.08
N GLU A 288 -10.43 -8.23 17.90
CA GLU A 288 -10.42 -9.58 17.33
C GLU A 288 -9.35 -10.49 17.95
N LEU A 289 -8.34 -9.91 18.61
CA LEU A 289 -7.17 -10.66 19.08
C LEU A 289 -7.50 -11.58 20.26
N ASN A 290 -8.25 -11.09 21.25
CA ASN A 290 -8.59 -11.87 22.45
C ASN A 290 -9.50 -13.08 22.15
N PRO A 291 -10.57 -12.95 21.33
CA PRO A 291 -11.35 -14.11 20.87
C PRO A 291 -10.49 -15.20 20.21
N MET A 292 -9.52 -14.80 19.38
CA MET A 292 -8.59 -15.73 18.74
C MET A 292 -7.61 -16.34 19.73
N ALA A 293 -7.01 -15.54 20.62
CA ALA A 293 -6.10 -16.03 21.65
C ALA A 293 -6.78 -17.03 22.59
N ARG A 294 -8.02 -16.78 23.03
CA ARG A 294 -8.80 -17.73 23.84
C ARG A 294 -9.08 -19.03 23.09
N ARG A 295 -9.37 -18.95 21.80
CA ARG A 295 -9.66 -20.14 20.97
C ARG A 295 -8.45 -21.07 20.84
N PHE A 296 -7.26 -20.52 20.68
CA PHE A 296 -6.02 -21.29 20.46
C PHE A 296 -5.22 -21.59 21.73
N PHE A 297 -5.27 -20.70 22.72
CA PHE A 297 -4.42 -20.75 23.91
C PHE A 297 -5.21 -20.74 25.23
N GLY A 298 -6.52 -20.54 25.20
CA GLY A 298 -7.36 -20.53 26.40
C GLY A 298 -7.23 -19.28 27.28
N ARG A 299 -6.53 -18.23 26.82
CA ARG A 299 -6.34 -16.97 27.55
C ARG A 299 -6.24 -15.77 26.60
N ASP A 300 -6.34 -14.57 27.17
CA ASP A 300 -6.19 -13.31 26.45
C ASP A 300 -4.74 -13.01 26.07
N VAL A 301 -4.57 -12.09 25.12
CA VAL A 301 -3.29 -11.52 24.76
C VAL A 301 -2.79 -10.67 25.92
N ASP A 302 -1.56 -10.91 26.39
CA ASP A 302 -0.97 -10.14 27.49
C ASP A 302 -0.42 -8.79 26.99
N MET A 303 0.09 -8.74 25.75
CA MET A 303 0.61 -7.51 25.13
C MET A 303 0.63 -7.59 23.60
N VAL A 304 0.37 -6.45 22.94
CA VAL A 304 0.44 -6.28 21.48
C VAL A 304 1.64 -5.42 21.09
N TYR A 305 2.39 -5.86 20.09
CA TYR A 305 3.58 -5.19 19.57
C TYR A 305 3.40 -4.88 18.08
N PRO A 306 3.04 -3.63 17.72
CA PRO A 306 2.94 -3.23 16.33
C PRO A 306 4.27 -3.33 15.60
N ALA A 307 4.22 -3.71 14.33
CA ALA A 307 5.36 -3.75 13.45
C ALA A 307 5.80 -2.33 13.05
N HIS A 308 7.11 -2.12 12.98
CA HIS A 308 7.69 -0.90 12.44
C HIS A 308 8.79 -1.26 11.45
N ASN A 309 8.67 -0.81 10.19
CA ASN A 309 9.64 -1.06 9.11
C ASN A 309 9.99 -2.55 8.90
N GLY A 310 9.00 -3.44 9.06
CA GLY A 310 9.22 -4.89 8.96
C GLY A 310 9.91 -5.50 10.17
N GLU A 311 9.95 -4.82 11.30
CA GLU A 311 10.43 -5.37 12.57
C GLU A 311 9.32 -5.43 13.62
N VAL A 312 9.24 -6.55 14.34
CA VAL A 312 8.39 -6.72 15.51
C VAL A 312 9.31 -7.11 16.68
N ILE A 313 9.33 -6.28 17.72
CA ILE A 313 10.19 -6.47 18.89
C ILE A 313 9.28 -6.75 20.09
N LEU A 314 9.29 -7.99 20.60
CA LEU A 314 8.39 -8.47 21.65
C LEU A 314 9.10 -8.67 22.98
N GLY A 315 8.38 -8.41 24.07
CA GLY A 315 8.88 -8.53 25.44
C GLY A 315 9.87 -7.43 25.81
N GLU A 316 10.94 -7.81 26.51
CA GLU A 316 12.02 -6.93 26.98
C GLU A 316 13.09 -6.66 25.91
N ALA A 317 12.85 -7.09 24.67
CA ALA A 317 13.80 -6.98 23.56
C ALA A 317 14.11 -5.52 23.16
N LYS A 318 13.34 -4.54 23.67
CA LYS A 318 13.51 -3.12 23.36
C LYS A 318 14.70 -2.54 24.13
N GLY A 319 15.80 -2.29 23.43
CA GLY A 319 16.95 -1.52 23.94
C GLY A 319 18.06 -2.34 24.60
N THR A 320 17.99 -3.67 24.55
CA THR A 320 19.02 -4.55 25.12
C THR A 320 19.69 -5.38 24.02
N PRO A 321 21.03 -5.33 23.85
CA PRO A 321 21.73 -6.22 22.94
C PRO A 321 21.63 -7.66 23.42
N SER A 322 20.74 -8.44 22.79
CA SER A 322 20.58 -9.86 23.10
C SER A 322 21.35 -10.72 22.09
N LYS A 323 21.96 -11.81 22.57
CA LYS A 323 22.46 -12.87 21.68
C LYS A 323 21.26 -13.62 21.13
N TRP A 324 20.92 -13.33 19.88
CA TRP A 324 19.80 -13.94 19.18
C TRP A 324 20.13 -15.38 18.76
N VAL A 325 19.13 -16.25 18.89
CA VAL A 325 19.12 -17.63 18.39
C VAL A 325 17.89 -17.79 17.49
N GLY A 326 18.02 -18.62 16.45
CA GLY A 326 17.02 -18.74 15.40
C GLY A 326 17.20 -17.65 14.35
N GLY A 327 16.10 -17.29 13.68
CA GLY A 327 16.11 -16.48 12.47
C GLY A 327 16.37 -17.33 11.22
N SER A 328 15.92 -16.82 10.07
CA SER A 328 16.15 -17.46 8.78
C SER A 328 17.42 -16.93 8.13
N ASP A 329 18.42 -17.79 7.97
CA ASP A 329 19.55 -17.54 7.07
C ASP A 329 19.19 -17.81 5.60
N ALA A 330 18.04 -18.45 5.36
CA ALA A 330 17.58 -18.71 4.00
C ALA A 330 17.23 -17.37 3.31
N PRO A 331 17.72 -17.15 2.08
CA PRO A 331 17.42 -15.95 1.32
C PRO A 331 15.92 -15.92 0.98
N VAL A 332 15.36 -14.71 0.87
CA VAL A 332 13.93 -14.49 0.64
C VAL A 332 13.45 -15.17 -0.66
N GLU A 333 14.32 -15.22 -1.66
CA GLU A 333 14.14 -15.88 -2.96
C GLU A 333 13.89 -17.38 -2.86
N SER A 334 14.33 -18.03 -1.78
CA SER A 334 14.07 -19.46 -1.56
C SER A 334 12.59 -19.76 -1.29
N TYR A 335 11.82 -18.77 -0.85
CA TYR A 335 10.39 -18.88 -0.57
C TYR A 335 9.51 -18.53 -1.77
N ALA A 336 10.10 -18.07 -2.88
CA ALA A 336 9.35 -17.67 -4.06
C ALA A 336 8.52 -18.83 -4.62
N ASP A 337 7.25 -18.56 -4.93
CA ASP A 337 6.42 -19.49 -5.68
C ASP A 337 6.86 -19.45 -7.15
N LYS A 338 7.67 -20.45 -7.54
CA LYS A 338 8.20 -20.58 -8.91
C LYS A 338 7.11 -20.93 -9.93
N THR A 339 5.93 -21.33 -9.47
CA THR A 339 4.79 -21.65 -10.33
C THR A 339 3.87 -20.45 -10.55
N ALA A 340 4.00 -19.42 -9.71
CA ALA A 340 3.29 -18.17 -9.86
C ALA A 340 3.75 -17.40 -11.10
N PRO A 341 2.83 -16.85 -11.92
CA PRO A 341 3.17 -15.79 -12.84
C PRO A 341 3.74 -14.59 -12.08
N LEU A 342 4.62 -13.82 -12.70
CA LEU A 342 5.11 -12.56 -12.13
C LEU A 342 3.95 -11.58 -11.88
N VAL A 343 4.13 -10.63 -10.96
CA VAL A 343 3.12 -9.61 -10.64
C VAL A 343 3.04 -8.49 -11.68
N GLY A 344 1.85 -7.91 -11.83
CA GLY A 344 1.59 -6.69 -12.58
C GLY A 344 2.09 -6.73 -14.02
N ASP A 345 2.68 -5.62 -14.47
CA ASP A 345 3.20 -5.46 -15.84
C ASP A 345 4.27 -6.48 -16.20
N ALA A 346 5.15 -6.84 -15.25
CA ALA A 346 6.17 -7.87 -15.47
C ALA A 346 5.54 -9.24 -15.78
N GLY A 347 4.39 -9.54 -15.16
CA GLY A 347 3.59 -10.73 -15.46
C GLY A 347 2.92 -10.68 -16.82
N LEU A 348 2.37 -9.53 -17.20
CA LEU A 348 1.77 -9.32 -18.52
C LEU A 348 2.83 -9.47 -19.62
N ASP A 349 4.00 -8.85 -19.46
CA ASP A 349 5.10 -8.92 -20.41
C ASP A 349 5.70 -10.33 -20.52
N ASP A 350 5.82 -11.05 -19.39
CA ASP A 350 6.22 -12.45 -19.40
C ASP A 350 5.20 -13.34 -20.13
N ALA A 351 3.89 -13.11 -19.93
CA ALA A 351 2.83 -13.83 -20.62
C ALA A 351 2.82 -13.54 -22.13
N VAL A 352 3.09 -12.30 -22.55
CA VAL A 352 3.28 -11.95 -23.97
C VAL A 352 4.51 -12.65 -24.55
N ARG A 353 5.66 -12.57 -23.86
CA ARG A 353 6.91 -13.22 -24.29
C ARG A 353 6.79 -14.73 -24.40
N LYS A 354 6.01 -15.37 -23.52
CA LYS A 354 5.69 -16.81 -23.57
C LYS A 354 4.64 -17.16 -24.63
N GLY A 355 4.04 -16.17 -25.29
CA GLY A 355 2.97 -16.34 -26.28
C GLY A 355 1.66 -16.87 -25.68
N LEU A 356 1.40 -16.57 -24.42
CA LEU A 356 0.13 -16.84 -23.74
C LEU A 356 -0.87 -15.70 -24.00
N LEU A 357 -0.34 -14.48 -24.10
CA LEU A 357 -1.05 -13.27 -24.51
C LEU A 357 -0.46 -12.71 -25.81
N ARG A 358 -1.25 -11.91 -26.52
CA ARG A 358 -0.75 -10.86 -27.40
C ARG A 358 -1.39 -9.53 -27.01
N ARG A 359 -0.73 -8.42 -27.31
CA ARG A 359 -1.39 -7.10 -27.23
C ARG A 359 -2.61 -7.10 -28.16
N ALA A 360 -3.72 -6.56 -27.66
CA ALA A 360 -4.91 -6.37 -28.46
C ALA A 360 -4.69 -5.23 -29.46
N ASN A 361 -5.46 -5.28 -30.53
CA ASN A 361 -5.58 -4.18 -31.48
C ASN A 361 -7.04 -3.72 -31.54
N ILE A 362 -7.29 -2.63 -32.27
CA ILE A 362 -8.63 -2.05 -32.37
C ILE A 362 -9.69 -3.04 -32.90
N ALA A 363 -9.31 -4.03 -33.70
CA ALA A 363 -10.23 -5.02 -34.24
C ALA A 363 -10.75 -5.98 -33.15
N ASP A 364 -9.96 -6.25 -32.10
CA ASP A 364 -10.39 -7.11 -30.99
C ASP A 364 -11.51 -6.45 -30.18
N SER A 365 -11.36 -5.16 -29.89
CA SER A 365 -12.41 -4.35 -29.24
C SER A 365 -13.64 -4.21 -30.14
N ASN A 366 -13.45 -3.90 -31.44
CA ASN A 366 -14.57 -3.82 -32.38
C ASN A 366 -15.36 -5.15 -32.45
N ALA A 367 -14.67 -6.29 -32.43
CA ALA A 367 -15.33 -7.60 -32.50
C ALA A 367 -16.22 -7.87 -31.28
N TRP A 368 -15.82 -7.40 -30.09
CA TRP A 368 -16.68 -7.48 -28.89
C TRP A 368 -17.91 -6.59 -29.03
N ASP A 369 -17.71 -5.32 -29.42
CA ASP A 369 -18.80 -4.35 -29.62
C ASP A 369 -19.85 -4.86 -30.62
N GLU A 370 -19.40 -5.42 -31.76
CA GLU A 370 -20.25 -5.95 -32.81
C GLU A 370 -21.08 -7.15 -32.33
N GLU A 371 -20.47 -8.08 -31.60
CA GLU A 371 -21.15 -9.27 -31.08
C GLU A 371 -22.18 -8.89 -30.01
N MET A 372 -21.84 -7.94 -29.14
CA MET A 372 -22.76 -7.40 -28.13
C MET A 372 -23.93 -6.64 -28.75
N ALA A 373 -23.69 -5.85 -29.81
CA ALA A 373 -24.74 -5.18 -30.56
C ALA A 373 -25.71 -6.18 -31.22
N ARG A 374 -25.19 -7.31 -31.71
CA ARG A 374 -26.02 -8.39 -32.28
C ARG A 374 -26.93 -9.03 -31.23
N LEU A 375 -26.47 -9.14 -29.98
CA LEU A 375 -27.22 -9.73 -28.86
C LEU A 375 -28.15 -8.74 -28.15
N ALA A 376 -28.04 -7.44 -28.41
CA ALA A 376 -28.82 -6.41 -27.75
C ALA A 376 -30.35 -6.59 -27.85
N PRO A 377 -30.93 -7.00 -29.01
CA PRO A 377 -32.38 -7.25 -29.11
C PRO A 377 -32.85 -8.39 -28.20
N GLU A 378 -32.05 -9.46 -28.08
CA GLU A 378 -32.35 -10.61 -27.23
C GLU A 378 -32.23 -10.26 -25.73
N ARG A 379 -31.40 -9.26 -25.40
CA ARG A 379 -31.26 -8.70 -24.05
C ARG A 379 -32.29 -7.60 -23.73
N GLY A 380 -33.32 -7.44 -24.56
CA GLY A 380 -34.42 -6.50 -24.33
C GLY A 380 -34.07 -5.02 -24.52
N SER A 381 -32.95 -4.72 -25.19
CA SER A 381 -32.61 -3.34 -25.51
C SER A 381 -33.44 -2.84 -26.70
N PRO A 382 -34.13 -1.69 -26.59
CA PRO A 382 -34.93 -1.16 -27.69
C PRO A 382 -34.04 -0.72 -28.86
N PRO A 383 -34.48 -0.91 -30.12
CA PRO A 383 -33.74 -0.44 -31.28
C PRO A 383 -33.65 1.09 -31.30
N VAL A 384 -32.50 1.63 -31.70
CA VAL A 384 -32.28 3.07 -31.90
C VAL A 384 -32.59 3.43 -33.36
N ALA A 385 -33.48 4.41 -33.57
CA ALA A 385 -33.81 4.87 -34.92
C ALA A 385 -32.62 5.62 -35.55
N GLY A 386 -32.17 5.19 -36.74
CA GLY A 386 -31.09 5.85 -37.50
C GLY A 386 -29.78 5.05 -37.65
N GLY A 387 -29.69 3.82 -37.12
CA GLY A 387 -28.49 2.98 -37.22
C GLY A 387 -27.67 2.92 -35.93
N VAL A 388 -26.75 1.95 -35.92
CA VAL A 388 -26.00 1.32 -34.80
C VAL A 388 -26.01 2.13 -33.49
N PRO A 389 -26.44 1.53 -32.34
CA PRO A 389 -26.30 2.20 -31.06
C PRO A 389 -24.86 2.68 -30.92
N ALA A 390 -24.68 3.98 -30.63
CA ALA A 390 -23.35 4.55 -30.45
C ALA A 390 -22.59 3.64 -29.49
N PRO A 391 -21.35 3.21 -29.82
CA PRO A 391 -20.56 2.40 -28.90
C PRO A 391 -20.56 3.14 -27.57
N ARG A 392 -21.12 2.51 -26.52
CA ARG A 392 -21.20 3.10 -25.18
C ARG A 392 -19.77 3.53 -24.86
N ARG A 393 -19.61 4.84 -24.65
CA ARG A 393 -18.35 5.58 -24.72
C ARG A 393 -17.13 4.69 -24.51
N ARG A 394 -16.39 4.45 -25.59
CA ARG A 394 -14.98 4.05 -25.48
C ARG A 394 -14.32 5.06 -24.57
N SER A 395 -13.93 4.65 -23.37
CA SER A 395 -12.80 5.30 -22.75
C SER A 395 -11.62 5.02 -23.67
N LEU A 396 -11.36 5.94 -24.61
CA LEU A 396 -10.14 5.99 -25.42
C LEU A 396 -8.85 5.87 -24.58
N HIS A 397 -8.99 6.01 -23.25
CA HIS A 397 -7.99 5.74 -22.22
C HIS A 397 -7.59 4.26 -22.04
N MET A 398 -8.26 3.27 -22.64
CA MET A 398 -8.02 1.85 -22.31
C MET A 398 -7.05 1.09 -23.21
N MET A 399 -6.52 1.66 -24.31
CA MET A 399 -5.59 0.91 -25.17
C MET A 399 -4.24 0.59 -24.49
N TYR A 400 -3.93 1.23 -23.37
CA TYR A 400 -2.80 0.87 -22.54
C TYR A 400 -3.23 -0.29 -21.64
N ASN A 401 -2.71 -1.49 -21.92
CA ASN A 401 -2.95 -2.77 -21.22
C ASN A 401 -4.16 -3.59 -21.68
N GLU A 402 -4.42 -3.66 -22.99
CA GLU A 402 -5.36 -4.63 -23.58
C GLU A 402 -4.64 -5.84 -24.19
N TYR A 403 -5.17 -7.04 -23.92
CA TYR A 403 -4.58 -8.30 -24.33
C TYR A 403 -5.61 -9.29 -24.85
N VAL A 404 -5.19 -10.13 -25.78
CA VAL A 404 -5.96 -11.29 -26.25
C VAL A 404 -5.33 -12.56 -25.69
N VAL A 405 -6.16 -13.38 -25.07
CA VAL A 405 -5.75 -14.68 -24.52
C VAL A 405 -5.61 -15.68 -25.65
N LEU A 406 -4.42 -16.25 -25.79
CA LEU A 406 -4.08 -17.18 -26.87
C LEU A 406 -4.07 -18.63 -26.42
N ARG A 407 -3.73 -18.89 -25.14
CA ARG A 407 -3.57 -20.23 -24.57
C ARG A 407 -3.97 -20.24 -23.08
N PRO A 408 -4.28 -21.42 -22.50
CA PRO A 408 -4.54 -21.54 -21.07
C PRO A 408 -3.41 -20.93 -20.24
N MET A 409 -3.78 -20.07 -19.29
CA MET A 409 -2.85 -19.37 -18.41
C MET A 409 -3.53 -19.02 -17.08
N THR A 410 -2.74 -18.55 -16.12
CA THR A 410 -3.22 -17.93 -14.89
C THR A 410 -3.03 -16.41 -15.02
N PHE A 411 -3.99 -15.62 -14.56
CA PHE A 411 -3.81 -14.17 -14.50
C PHE A 411 -2.55 -13.83 -13.70
N PRO A 412 -1.70 -12.91 -14.19
CA PRO A 412 -0.72 -12.25 -13.35
C PRO A 412 -1.40 -11.69 -12.10
N ALA A 413 -0.76 -11.87 -10.95
CA ALA A 413 -1.28 -11.30 -9.73
C ALA A 413 -1.04 -9.77 -9.75
N GLY A 414 -1.90 -8.97 -9.12
CA GLY A 414 -1.62 -7.55 -8.87
C GLY A 414 -2.08 -6.60 -9.97
N LEU A 415 -3.01 -7.07 -10.79
CA LEU A 415 -3.65 -6.29 -11.85
C LEU A 415 -4.74 -5.37 -11.27
N TYR A 416 -4.37 -4.46 -10.38
CA TYR A 416 -5.26 -3.46 -9.77
C TYR A 416 -4.77 -2.04 -10.08
N GLY A 417 -5.68 -1.06 -10.03
CA GLY A 417 -5.35 0.35 -10.27
C GLY A 417 -4.71 0.54 -11.64
N ALA A 418 -3.53 1.15 -11.68
CA ALA A 418 -2.77 1.39 -12.91
C ALA A 418 -2.32 0.11 -13.63
N ASN A 419 -2.19 -1.01 -12.92
CA ASN A 419 -1.80 -2.30 -13.49
C ASN A 419 -3.00 -3.12 -13.98
N SER A 420 -4.22 -2.59 -13.88
CA SER A 420 -5.41 -3.27 -14.40
C SER A 420 -5.30 -3.39 -15.91
N ALA A 421 -5.82 -4.50 -16.45
CA ALA A 421 -5.78 -4.78 -17.88
C ALA A 421 -7.18 -5.11 -18.43
N VAL A 422 -7.30 -5.19 -19.75
CA VAL A 422 -8.46 -5.74 -20.43
C VAL A 422 -8.05 -7.03 -21.13
N PHE A 423 -8.81 -8.09 -20.91
CA PHE A 423 -8.58 -9.39 -21.52
C PHE A 423 -9.74 -9.76 -22.43
N PHE A 424 -9.45 -9.98 -23.70
CA PHE A 424 -10.36 -10.63 -24.64
C PHE A 424 -10.05 -12.13 -24.65
N VAL A 425 -11.03 -12.96 -24.32
CA VAL A 425 -10.94 -14.43 -24.38
C VAL A 425 -11.69 -14.91 -25.62
N PRO A 426 -10.99 -15.26 -26.72
CA PRO A 426 -11.64 -15.71 -27.95
C PRO A 426 -12.43 -17.01 -27.75
N ARG A 427 -13.43 -17.25 -28.61
CA ARG A 427 -14.19 -18.51 -28.63
C ARG A 427 -13.24 -19.71 -28.75
N GLY A 428 -13.43 -20.70 -27.88
CA GLY A 428 -12.64 -21.93 -27.85
C GLY A 428 -11.35 -21.83 -27.02
N THR A 429 -10.98 -20.65 -26.54
CA THR A 429 -9.85 -20.49 -25.61
C THR A 429 -10.34 -20.60 -24.16
N GLU A 430 -9.63 -21.38 -23.33
CA GLU A 430 -9.91 -21.48 -21.90
C GLU A 430 -9.70 -20.11 -21.23
N ARG A 431 -10.71 -19.66 -20.48
CA ARG A 431 -10.61 -18.46 -19.64
C ARG A 431 -9.43 -18.58 -18.68
N PRO A 432 -8.60 -17.53 -18.51
CA PRO A 432 -7.49 -17.60 -17.56
C PRO A 432 -7.97 -17.91 -16.14
N ARG A 433 -7.17 -18.69 -15.42
CA ARG A 433 -7.43 -19.09 -14.03
C ARG A 433 -6.95 -17.99 -13.07
N GLY A 434 -7.40 -18.05 -11.82
CA GLY A 434 -6.98 -17.12 -10.77
C GLY A 434 -7.81 -15.83 -10.74
N ASN A 435 -7.33 -14.85 -9.97
CA ASN A 435 -8.02 -13.59 -9.75
C ASN A 435 -7.57 -12.53 -10.79
N PRO A 436 -8.47 -11.97 -11.62
CA PRO A 436 -8.12 -10.92 -12.59
C PRO A 436 -7.84 -9.55 -11.94
N GLY A 437 -8.05 -9.41 -10.63
CA GLY A 437 -7.89 -8.17 -9.90
C GLY A 437 -8.92 -7.11 -10.30
N GLY A 438 -8.45 -5.90 -10.59
CA GLY A 438 -9.24 -4.80 -11.13
C GLY A 438 -9.47 -4.89 -12.64
N SER A 439 -8.96 -5.92 -13.31
CA SER A 439 -9.04 -6.09 -14.76
C SER A 439 -10.44 -6.41 -15.26
N VAL A 440 -10.66 -6.14 -16.54
CA VAL A 440 -11.87 -6.51 -17.28
C VAL A 440 -11.60 -7.75 -18.10
N VAL A 441 -12.55 -8.67 -18.12
CA VAL A 441 -12.49 -9.91 -18.91
C VAL A 441 -13.74 -9.97 -19.78
N TYR A 442 -13.54 -9.83 -21.09
CA TYR A 442 -14.54 -10.04 -22.13
C TYR A 442 -14.42 -11.48 -22.65
N ASP A 443 -15.36 -12.32 -22.28
CA ASP A 443 -15.34 -13.75 -22.62
C ASP A 443 -16.28 -14.05 -23.79
N PHE A 444 -15.71 -14.34 -24.96
CA PHE A 444 -16.51 -14.64 -26.15
C PHE A 444 -17.14 -16.03 -26.09
N ASN A 445 -16.75 -16.91 -25.16
CA ASN A 445 -17.34 -18.24 -25.06
C ASN A 445 -18.82 -18.17 -24.66
N ASP A 446 -19.12 -17.39 -23.64
CA ASP A 446 -20.45 -17.23 -23.05
C ASP A 446 -21.02 -15.82 -23.17
N MET A 447 -20.27 -14.91 -23.80
CA MET A 447 -20.60 -13.49 -23.95
C MET A 447 -20.80 -12.78 -22.60
N SER A 448 -20.02 -13.20 -21.61
CA SER A 448 -19.95 -12.58 -20.29
C SER A 448 -18.86 -11.52 -20.21
N CYS A 449 -19.14 -10.48 -19.42
CA CYS A 449 -18.14 -9.50 -19.00
C CYS A 449 -17.96 -9.62 -17.48
N THR A 450 -16.72 -9.73 -17.02
CA THR A 450 -16.39 -9.68 -15.59
C THR A 450 -15.36 -8.61 -15.31
N GLY A 451 -15.54 -7.84 -14.23
CA GLY A 451 -14.63 -6.75 -13.85
C GLY A 451 -15.38 -5.47 -13.51
N MET A 452 -14.66 -4.48 -13.00
CA MET A 452 -15.25 -3.26 -12.44
C MET A 452 -16.02 -2.43 -13.48
N LEU A 453 -15.61 -2.51 -14.74
CA LEU A 453 -16.15 -1.68 -15.83
C LEU A 453 -17.32 -2.34 -16.58
N CYS A 454 -17.55 -3.64 -16.38
CA CYS A 454 -18.65 -4.38 -17.02
C CYS A 454 -20.04 -3.90 -16.60
N ARG A 455 -20.17 -3.19 -15.48
CA ARG A 455 -21.45 -2.64 -15.00
C ARG A 455 -21.78 -1.27 -15.58
N LEU A 456 -20.85 -0.66 -16.31
CA LEU A 456 -21.07 0.58 -17.05
C LEU A 456 -21.54 0.31 -18.49
N GLU A 457 -21.58 -0.96 -18.90
CA GLU A 457 -21.94 -1.43 -20.26
C GLU A 457 -23.38 -1.86 -20.45
#